data_AF-A0A6N8BAT6-F1
#
_entry.id   AF-A0A6N8BAT6-F1
#
_cell.length_a   1.000
_cell.length_b   1.000
_cell.length_c   1.000
_cell.angle_alpha   90.00
_cell.angle_beta   90.00
_cell.angle_gamma   90.00
#
_symmetry.space_group_name_H-M   'P 1'
#
loop_
_entity.id
_entity.type
_entity.pdbx_description
1 polymer ?
#
loop_
_entity_poly.entity_id
_entity_poly.type
_entity_poly.pdbx_seq_one_letter_code
_entity_poly.pdbx_strand_id
1 'polypeptide(L)'
;MNKIDMYSVGLTERFVEEAKIYEGLNTGRISSQYKDLYKVITAAGELTAEISGKFRYHARAMSEYPAVGDFVMLDRTDNSTGNGVIHHVLTRKSAFARKVAGTTNDMQIVAANIDIVASQSRRAKFSNRLRKI
;
A
#
# COMPACT_ATOMS: atom_id res chain seq x y z
N MET A 1 -5.92 7.29 -21.28
CA MET A 1 -5.77 6.63 -19.97
C MET A 1 -4.31 6.26 -19.82
N ASN A 2 -3.60 6.81 -18.83
CA ASN A 2 -2.21 6.46 -18.59
C ASN A 2 -2.17 5.09 -17.91
N LYS A 3 -1.78 4.07 -18.66
CA LYS A 3 -1.51 2.74 -18.10
C LYS A 3 -0.30 2.85 -17.20
N ILE A 4 -0.41 2.38 -15.96
CA ILE A 4 0.72 2.35 -15.04
C ILE A 4 1.49 1.07 -15.32
N ASP A 5 2.80 1.20 -15.54
CA ASP A 5 3.67 0.03 -15.65
C ASP A 5 3.86 -0.59 -14.26
N MET A 6 3.33 -1.80 -14.08
CA MET A 6 3.41 -2.49 -12.80
C MET A 6 4.85 -2.91 -12.46
N TYR A 7 5.73 -3.12 -13.45
CA TYR A 7 7.14 -3.44 -13.18
C TYR A 7 7.86 -2.25 -12.54
N SER A 8 7.54 -1.02 -12.94
CA SER A 8 8.11 0.20 -12.36
C SER A 8 7.77 0.36 -10.87
N VAL A 9 6.64 -0.19 -10.41
CA VAL A 9 6.24 -0.19 -9.00
C VAL A 9 6.71 -1.46 -8.26
N GLY A 10 7.62 -2.24 -8.85
CA GLY A 10 8.26 -3.39 -8.20
C GLY A 10 7.55 -4.72 -8.38
N LEU A 11 6.60 -4.83 -9.34
CA LEU A 11 6.07 -6.13 -9.74
C LEU A 11 7.20 -6.94 -10.37
N THR A 12 7.39 -8.17 -9.92
CA THR A 12 8.41 -9.09 -10.43
C THR A 12 7.75 -10.31 -11.05
N GLU A 13 8.46 -11.03 -11.91
CA GLU A 13 7.94 -12.24 -12.57
C GLU A 13 7.37 -13.26 -11.58
N ARG A 14 7.99 -13.42 -10.40
CA ARG A 14 7.46 -14.26 -9.32
C ARG A 14 6.03 -13.88 -8.91
N PHE A 15 5.75 -12.58 -8.76
CA PHE A 15 4.40 -12.12 -8.43
C PHE A 15 3.43 -12.32 -9.58
N VAL A 16 3.90 -12.17 -10.82
CA VAL A 16 3.09 -12.45 -12.01
C VAL A 16 2.73 -13.94 -12.09
N GLU A 17 3.67 -14.84 -11.78
CA GLU A 17 3.43 -16.27 -11.72
C GLU A 17 2.47 -16.65 -10.59
N GLU A 18 2.64 -16.08 -9.41
CA GLU A 18 1.74 -16.31 -8.27
C GLU A 18 0.33 -15.78 -8.55
N ALA A 19 0.23 -14.61 -9.20
CA ALA A 19 -1.04 -14.03 -9.60
C ALA A 19 -1.83 -14.92 -10.57
N LYS A 20 -1.16 -15.73 -11.42
CA LYS A 20 -1.84 -16.66 -12.35
C LYS A 20 -2.66 -17.73 -11.62
N ILE A 21 -2.36 -18.03 -10.36
CA ILE A 21 -3.13 -18.97 -9.52
C ILE A 21 -4.54 -18.42 -9.25
N TYR A 22 -4.70 -17.10 -9.31
CA TYR A 22 -5.93 -16.39 -8.99
C TYR A 22 -6.62 -15.90 -10.26
N GLU A 23 -7.29 -16.81 -10.95
CA GLU A 23 -8.04 -16.48 -12.17
C GLU A 23 -9.17 -15.48 -11.91
N GLY A 24 -9.35 -14.53 -12.83
CA GLY A 24 -10.37 -13.49 -12.72
C GLY A 24 -10.07 -12.36 -11.73
N LEU A 25 -8.92 -12.41 -11.04
CA LEU A 25 -8.45 -11.33 -10.18
C LEU A 25 -7.33 -10.52 -10.84
N ASN A 26 -7.18 -9.29 -10.39
CA ASN A 26 -6.24 -8.32 -10.91
C ASN A 26 -5.18 -8.00 -9.86
N THR A 27 -3.93 -7.92 -10.29
CA THR A 27 -2.83 -7.57 -9.39
C THR A 27 -2.81 -6.06 -9.13
N GLY A 28 -2.61 -5.69 -7.87
CA GLY A 28 -2.38 -4.31 -7.46
C GLY A 28 -1.36 -4.20 -6.34
N ARG A 29 -0.74 -3.03 -6.19
CA ARG A 29 0.19 -2.72 -5.09
C ARG A 29 -0.44 -1.72 -4.13
N ILE A 30 -0.42 -2.01 -2.84
CA ILE A 30 -0.96 -1.08 -1.84
C ILE A 30 -0.05 0.14 -1.73
N SER A 31 -0.58 1.33 -1.96
CA SER A 31 0.15 2.59 -1.80
C SER A 31 -0.11 3.24 -0.44
N SER A 32 -1.29 3.06 0.14
CA SER A 32 -1.65 3.63 1.44
C SER A 32 -2.78 2.85 2.12
N GLN A 33 -2.85 2.91 3.44
CA GLN A 33 -3.92 2.33 4.25
C GLN A 33 -4.62 3.41 5.08
N TYR A 34 -5.95 3.37 5.10
CA TYR A 34 -6.81 4.32 5.81
C TYR A 34 -7.95 3.58 6.52
N LYS A 35 -7.77 3.28 7.82
CA LYS A 35 -8.73 2.50 8.62
C LYS A 35 -9.05 1.16 7.95
N ASP A 36 -10.23 1.03 7.35
CA ASP A 36 -10.71 -0.17 6.66
C ASP A 36 -10.51 -0.15 5.13
N LEU A 37 -10.00 0.96 4.59
CA LEU A 37 -9.79 1.15 3.16
C LEU A 37 -8.30 1.16 2.83
N TYR A 38 -7.98 0.70 1.63
CA TYR A 38 -6.64 0.64 1.07
C TYR A 38 -6.64 1.38 -0.26
N LYS A 39 -5.63 2.19 -0.50
CA LYS A 39 -5.33 2.68 -1.84
C LYS A 39 -4.46 1.68 -2.55
N VAL A 40 -4.86 1.28 -3.74
CA VAL A 40 -4.16 0.26 -4.53
C VAL A 40 -3.88 0.80 -5.93
N ILE A 41 -2.63 0.65 -6.37
CA ILE A 41 -2.17 1.00 -7.70
C ILE A 41 -2.31 -0.25 -8.57
N THR A 42 -3.03 -0.14 -9.68
CA THR A 42 -3.17 -1.19 -10.70
C THR A 42 -2.70 -0.70 -12.04
N ALA A 43 -2.62 -1.60 -13.02
CA ALA A 43 -2.26 -1.25 -14.40
C ALA A 43 -3.22 -0.22 -15.03
N ALA A 44 -4.49 -0.18 -14.58
CA ALA A 44 -5.50 0.76 -15.07
C ALA A 44 -5.45 2.13 -14.36
N GLY A 45 -4.83 2.21 -13.18
CA GLY A 45 -4.78 3.42 -12.37
C GLY A 45 -4.83 3.12 -10.87
N GLU A 46 -4.94 4.18 -10.07
CA GLU A 46 -5.16 4.07 -8.63
C GLU A 46 -6.66 3.89 -8.32
N LEU A 47 -6.96 2.97 -7.41
CA LEU A 47 -8.32 2.77 -6.91
C LEU A 47 -8.32 2.63 -5.38
N THR A 48 -9.53 2.69 -4.81
CA THR A 48 -9.74 2.42 -3.39
C THR A 48 -10.32 1.03 -3.27
N ALA A 49 -9.78 0.22 -2.36
CA ALA A 49 -10.23 -1.14 -2.13
C ALA A 49 -10.42 -1.43 -0.64
N GLU A 50 -11.28 -2.38 -0.33
CA GLU A 50 -11.50 -2.93 1.00
C GLU A 50 -11.17 -4.41 1.02
N ILE A 51 -10.89 -4.98 2.19
CA ILE A 51 -10.70 -6.43 2.31
C ILE A 51 -12.05 -7.16 2.23
N SER A 52 -12.05 -8.31 1.55
CA SER A 52 -13.24 -9.17 1.52
C SER A 52 -13.66 -9.60 2.93
N GLY A 53 -14.95 -9.78 3.16
CA GLY A 53 -15.47 -10.30 4.43
C GLY A 53 -14.84 -11.66 4.80
N LYS A 54 -14.58 -12.50 3.78
CA LYS A 54 -13.86 -13.77 3.95
C LYS A 54 -12.44 -13.56 4.46
N PHE A 55 -11.69 -12.61 3.89
CA PHE A 55 -10.34 -12.28 4.37
C PHE A 55 -10.38 -11.82 5.82
N ARG A 56 -11.28 -10.88 6.14
CA ARG A 56 -11.46 -10.36 7.52
C ARG A 56 -11.79 -11.47 8.52
N TYR A 57 -12.59 -12.46 8.12
CA TYR A 57 -12.92 -13.61 8.95
C TYR A 57 -11.73 -14.57 9.17
N HIS A 58 -10.88 -14.74 8.17
CA HIS A 58 -9.71 -15.63 8.26
C HIS A 58 -8.53 -14.99 9.01
N ALA A 59 -8.35 -13.67 8.90
CA ALA A 59 -7.24 -12.96 9.54
C ALA A 59 -7.37 -13.00 11.07
N ARG A 60 -6.46 -13.71 11.75
CA ARG A 60 -6.47 -13.86 13.21
C ARG A 60 -5.63 -12.82 13.92
N ALA A 61 -4.64 -12.26 13.23
CA ALA A 61 -3.77 -11.22 13.75
C ALA A 61 -3.66 -10.02 12.80
N MET A 62 -3.37 -8.83 13.34
CA MET A 62 -3.12 -7.62 12.56
C MET A 62 -1.94 -7.78 11.58
N SER A 63 -1.00 -8.69 11.88
CA SER A 63 0.11 -9.03 10.98
C SER A 63 -0.35 -9.72 9.69
N GLU A 64 -1.52 -10.34 9.67
CA GLU A 64 -2.09 -10.97 8.47
C GLU A 64 -2.80 -9.98 7.56
N TYR A 65 -3.14 -8.79 8.07
CA TYR A 65 -3.76 -7.76 7.26
C TYR A 65 -2.77 -7.22 6.23
N PRO A 66 -3.25 -6.89 5.01
CA PRO A 66 -2.42 -6.27 4.00
C PRO A 66 -1.78 -4.99 4.54
N ALA A 67 -0.52 -4.78 4.20
CA ALA A 67 0.21 -3.59 4.59
C ALA A 67 0.58 -2.75 3.36
N VAL A 68 1.10 -1.55 3.59
CA VAL A 68 1.58 -0.71 2.48
C VAL A 68 2.64 -1.49 1.68
N GLY A 69 2.77 -1.25 0.39
CA GLY A 69 3.72 -1.92 -0.50
C GLY A 69 3.55 -3.43 -0.71
N ASP A 70 2.57 -4.08 -0.07
CA ASP A 70 2.19 -5.46 -0.40
C ASP A 70 1.53 -5.50 -1.79
N PHE A 71 1.74 -6.61 -2.50
CA PHE A 71 0.98 -6.93 -3.70
C PHE A 71 -0.26 -7.73 -3.33
N VAL A 72 -1.39 -7.38 -3.92
CA VAL A 72 -2.70 -7.96 -3.62
C VAL A 72 -3.46 -8.31 -4.89
N MET A 73 -4.40 -9.24 -4.74
CA MET A 73 -5.34 -9.65 -5.80
C MET A 73 -6.70 -9.03 -5.54
N LEU A 74 -7.16 -8.26 -6.51
CA LEU A 74 -8.38 -7.46 -6.51
C LEU A 74 -9.42 -8.04 -7.47
N ASP A 75 -10.70 -7.90 -7.16
CA ASP A 75 -11.78 -8.25 -8.10
C ASP A 75 -11.86 -7.30 -9.32
N ARG A 76 -11.36 -6.06 -9.17
CA ARG A 76 -11.47 -5.00 -10.18
C ARG A 76 -10.24 -4.09 -10.22
N THR A 77 -10.15 -3.30 -11.29
CA THR A 77 -9.03 -2.38 -11.57
C THR A 77 -9.41 -0.90 -11.58
N ASP A 78 -10.71 -0.59 -11.43
CA ASP A 78 -11.21 0.77 -11.39
C ASP A 78 -12.30 0.95 -10.32
N ASN A 79 -12.60 2.22 -10.03
CA ASN A 79 -13.66 2.63 -9.09
C ASN A 79 -15.03 2.81 -9.77
N SER A 80 -15.24 2.34 -11.00
CA SER A 80 -16.46 2.64 -11.77
C SER A 80 -17.74 2.12 -11.09
N THR A 81 -17.62 1.02 -10.35
CA THR A 81 -18.71 0.32 -9.65
C THR A 81 -18.56 0.36 -8.12
N GLY A 82 -17.76 1.29 -7.60
CA GLY A 82 -17.45 1.43 -6.18
C GLY A 82 -16.04 0.94 -5.81
N ASN A 83 -15.80 0.70 -4.52
CA ASN A 83 -14.50 0.24 -4.03
C ASN A 83 -14.18 -1.18 -4.55
N GLY A 84 -12.91 -1.42 -4.87
CA GLY A 84 -12.41 -2.77 -5.15
C GLY A 84 -12.42 -3.66 -3.92
N VAL A 85 -12.37 -4.96 -4.13
CA VAL A 85 -12.33 -5.96 -3.05
C VAL A 85 -11.01 -6.72 -3.12
N ILE A 86 -10.24 -6.68 -2.04
CA ILE A 86 -9.01 -7.45 -1.85
C ILE A 86 -9.39 -8.86 -1.39
N HIS A 87 -9.06 -9.84 -2.22
CA HIS A 87 -9.30 -11.25 -1.94
C HIS A 87 -8.08 -11.93 -1.34
N HIS A 88 -6.89 -11.63 -1.87
CA HIS A 88 -5.65 -12.27 -1.47
C HIS A 88 -4.49 -11.28 -1.42
N VAL A 89 -3.53 -11.55 -0.55
CA VAL A 89 -2.24 -10.86 -0.49
C VAL A 89 -1.20 -11.83 -1.04
N LEU A 90 -0.42 -11.41 -2.04
CA LEU A 90 0.66 -12.21 -2.60
C LEU A 90 1.81 -12.35 -1.58
N THR A 91 2.63 -13.38 -1.75
CA THR A 91 3.66 -13.77 -0.79
C THR A 91 4.65 -12.62 -0.51
N ARG A 92 4.66 -12.13 0.74
CA ARG A 92 5.55 -11.05 1.17
C ARG A 92 7.02 -11.42 1.00
N LYS A 93 7.75 -10.65 0.18
CA LYS A 93 9.22 -10.75 0.04
C LYS A 93 9.95 -10.12 1.24
N SER A 94 9.28 -9.28 2.03
CA SER A 94 9.85 -8.33 3.01
C SER A 94 10.16 -8.88 4.40
N ALA A 95 10.24 -10.20 4.62
CA ALA A 95 11.07 -10.72 5.71
C ALA A 95 12.58 -10.59 5.39
N PHE A 96 12.95 -10.32 4.12
CA PHE A 96 14.34 -10.38 3.64
C PHE A 96 14.97 -9.04 3.22
N ALA A 97 14.24 -7.91 3.19
CA ALA A 97 14.74 -6.65 2.62
C ALA A 97 15.57 -5.77 3.57
N ARG A 98 16.08 -6.31 4.70
CA ARG A 98 17.10 -5.64 5.51
C ARG A 98 18.27 -6.57 5.86
N LYS A 99 18.86 -7.18 4.84
CA LYS A 99 20.31 -7.18 4.64
C LYS A 99 20.47 -6.39 3.34
N VAL A 100 20.79 -5.09 3.36
CA VAL A 100 22.17 -4.59 3.36
C VAL A 100 22.16 -3.09 3.71
N ALA A 101 23.09 -2.72 4.60
CA ALA A 101 23.69 -1.40 4.88
C ALA A 101 22.82 -0.26 5.49
N GLY A 102 23.12 0.09 6.75
CA GLY A 102 22.90 1.45 7.26
C GLY A 102 22.24 1.56 8.64
N THR A 103 23.10 1.56 9.66
CA THR A 103 23.05 2.16 11.01
C THR A 103 21.78 2.88 11.54
N THR A 104 21.59 2.66 12.85
CA THR A 104 20.92 3.46 13.91
C THR A 104 19.41 3.32 14.19
N ASN A 105 19.15 2.90 15.45
CA ASN A 105 18.03 3.18 16.37
C ASN A 105 17.00 4.21 15.88
N ASP A 106 15.68 4.03 15.95
CA ASP A 106 14.90 3.51 17.07
C ASP A 106 13.67 2.71 16.57
N MET A 107 13.28 1.71 17.37
CA MET A 107 12.05 0.95 17.19
C MET A 107 10.83 1.82 17.51
N GLN A 108 9.99 2.09 16.51
CA GLN A 108 8.56 2.25 16.72
C GLN A 108 7.82 1.55 15.57
N ILE A 109 7.17 0.44 15.87
CA ILE A 109 6.35 -0.33 14.91
C ILE A 109 5.09 0.49 14.64
N VAL A 110 5.08 1.27 13.55
CA VAL A 110 3.88 2.03 13.10
C VAL A 110 3.51 1.74 11.65
N ALA A 111 4.28 0.94 10.92
CA ALA A 111 3.78 0.24 9.74
C ALA A 111 4.68 -0.89 9.29
N ALA A 112 4.07 -2.00 8.87
CA ALA A 112 4.72 -2.87 7.90
C ALA A 112 4.72 -2.11 6.55
N ASN A 113 5.92 -1.78 6.04
CA ASN A 113 6.17 -1.07 4.77
C ASN A 113 5.80 0.45 4.70
N ILE A 114 5.99 1.23 5.76
CA ILE A 114 6.14 2.69 5.55
C ILE A 114 7.52 2.95 4.96
N ASP A 115 7.51 3.28 3.68
CA ASP A 115 8.55 4.07 3.03
C ASP A 115 7.98 5.47 2.75
N ILE A 116 7.52 6.17 3.79
CA ILE A 116 7.30 7.62 3.76
C ILE A 116 7.66 8.17 5.14
N VAL A 117 8.90 8.63 5.27
CA VAL A 117 9.24 9.68 6.23
C VAL A 117 8.52 10.95 5.77
N ALA A 118 7.29 11.15 6.24
CA ALA A 118 6.65 12.46 6.17
C ALA A 118 7.04 13.22 7.45
N SER A 119 8.26 13.73 7.46
CA SER A 119 8.66 14.79 8.37
C SER A 119 7.77 16.01 8.06
N GLN A 120 6.71 16.21 8.86
CA GLN A 120 5.96 17.46 8.82
C GLN A 120 6.82 18.58 9.41
N SER A 121 7.62 19.22 8.57
CA SER A 121 8.18 20.54 8.83
C SER A 121 7.10 21.58 8.49
N ARG A 122 6.26 21.97 9.47
CA ARG A 122 5.42 23.16 9.32
C ARG A 122 6.26 24.40 9.59
N ARG A 123 6.89 24.93 8.54
CA ARG A 123 7.39 26.31 8.53
C ARG A 123 6.21 27.24 8.30
N ALA A 124 5.48 27.57 9.36
CA ALA A 124 4.51 28.65 9.31
C ALA A 124 5.24 29.98 9.47
N LYS A 125 5.59 30.62 8.35
CA LYS A 125 5.86 32.07 8.33
C LYS A 125 4.51 32.76 8.55
N PHE A 126 4.29 33.32 9.74
CA PHE A 126 3.32 34.40 9.92
C PHE A 126 4.08 35.67 10.26
N SER A 127 4.36 36.45 9.22
CA SER A 127 4.61 37.87 9.35
C SER A 127 3.27 38.55 9.56
N ASN A 128 3.03 39.16 10.72
CA ASN A 128 2.30 40.40 10.71
C ASN A 128 2.77 41.39 11.77
N ARG A 129 2.80 42.62 11.29
CA ARG A 129 3.37 43.86 11.81
C ARG A 129 2.46 44.49 12.86
N LEU A 130 3.01 45.46 13.60
CA LEU A 130 2.38 46.51 14.45
C LEU A 130 2.27 46.13 15.94
N ARG A 131 2.69 46.95 16.91
CA ARG A 131 2.83 48.43 16.98
C ARG A 131 3.87 48.82 18.04
N LYS A 132 4.59 49.92 17.77
CA LYS A 132 5.17 50.83 18.79
C LYS A 132 4.08 51.17 19.81
N ILE A 133 4.38 51.20 21.11
CA ILE A 133 4.74 52.39 21.92
C ILE A 133 5.58 51.89 23.10
#